data_AF-A0A932WZY2-F1
#
_entry.id   AF-A0A932WZY2-F1
#
_cell.length_a   1.000
_cell.length_b   1.000
_cell.length_c   1.000
_cell.angle_alpha   90.00
_cell.angle_beta   90.00
_cell.angle_gamma   90.00
#
_symmetry.space_group_name_H-M   'P 1'
#
loop_
_entity.id
_entity.type
_entity.pdbx_description
1 polymer ?
#
loop_
_entity_poly.entity_id
_entity_poly.type
_entity_poly.pdbx_seq_one_letter_code
_entity_poly.pdbx_strand_id
1 'polypeptide(L)'
;MKGTRKDRRSRRIPATHRLLLTILGPTGSEIAKEIVSTVELSQHGARVRGRRLLRPESEGMLTQLSSGRQARIRIAWQQKSAGNHGFLDSGVELLSGFDYWGISFAEPAAAPASPASSNGANPLTPQELLQNLKEQNSGHAGAETLQTVWCALMEQLEERKVISRDELIASVRSIALSPSIRGPGSAS
;
A
#
# COMPACT_ATOMS: atom_id res chain seq x y z
N MET A 1 -20.95 18.79 31.32
CA MET A 1 -21.06 17.41 30.78
C MET A 1 -21.09 17.52 29.25
N LYS A 2 -20.03 17.10 28.55
CA LYS A 2 -19.94 17.15 27.07
C LYS A 2 -19.79 15.72 26.55
N GLY A 3 -20.79 15.29 25.79
CA GLY A 3 -20.95 13.93 25.29
C GLY A 3 -19.85 13.49 24.31
N THR A 4 -19.32 12.31 24.61
CA THR A 4 -18.95 11.20 23.71
C THR A 4 -18.14 11.56 22.45
N ARG A 5 -16.81 11.44 22.58
CA ARG A 5 -15.94 11.02 21.46
C ARG A 5 -16.64 9.87 20.74
N LYS A 6 -17.00 10.07 19.47
CA LYS A 6 -17.50 9.03 18.56
C LYS A 6 -16.65 7.78 18.75
N ASP A 7 -17.27 6.74 19.31
CA ASP A 7 -16.62 5.55 19.84
C ASP A 7 -15.79 4.86 18.75
N ARG A 8 -14.49 5.12 18.77
CA ARG A 8 -13.57 4.67 17.73
C ARG A 8 -12.88 3.43 18.25
N ARG A 9 -13.27 2.28 17.68
CA ARG A 9 -12.86 0.94 18.12
C ARG A 9 -11.35 0.66 18.06
N SER A 10 -10.56 1.42 17.28
CA SER A 10 -9.10 1.22 17.21
C SER A 10 -8.28 2.41 16.70
N ARG A 11 -6.99 2.43 17.05
CA ARG A 11 -5.96 3.37 16.56
C ARG A 11 -5.77 3.17 15.05
N ARG A 12 -5.51 4.27 14.32
CA ARG A 12 -5.08 4.20 12.92
C ARG A 12 -3.64 4.66 12.75
N ILE A 13 -2.94 3.98 11.88
CA ILE A 13 -1.56 4.27 11.51
C ILE A 13 -1.56 4.72 10.05
N PRO A 14 -1.03 5.91 9.73
CA PRO A 14 -0.80 6.30 8.35
C PRO A 14 0.21 5.34 7.71
N ALA A 15 -0.20 4.67 6.62
CA ALA A 15 0.68 3.77 5.88
C ALA A 15 0.19 3.64 4.44
N THR A 16 1.13 3.48 3.51
CA THR A 16 0.85 3.40 2.07
C THR A 16 1.24 2.04 1.52
N HIS A 17 0.24 1.20 1.30
CA HIS A 17 0.34 -0.10 0.64
C HIS A 17 -0.46 -0.06 -0.65
N ARG A 18 0.08 -0.67 -1.72
CA ARG A 18 -0.67 -0.90 -2.96
C ARG A 18 -1.43 -2.22 -2.85
N LEU A 19 -2.73 -2.14 -3.08
CA LEU A 19 -3.65 -3.24 -2.90
C LEU A 19 -4.47 -3.41 -4.17
N LEU A 20 -4.81 -4.65 -4.50
CA LEU A 20 -5.82 -4.96 -5.49
C LEU A 20 -7.17 -5.12 -4.78
N LEU A 21 -8.10 -4.22 -5.08
CA LEU A 21 -9.48 -4.28 -4.63
C LEU A 21 -10.33 -4.93 -5.72
N THR A 22 -10.99 -6.03 -5.36
CA THR A 22 -12.00 -6.69 -6.19
C THR A 22 -13.35 -6.57 -5.49
N ILE A 23 -14.38 -6.07 -6.17
CA ILE A 23 -15.76 -6.05 -5.68
C ILE A 23 -16.54 -7.16 -6.33
N LEU A 24 -17.33 -7.87 -5.53
CA LEU A 24 -18.14 -9.00 -5.96
C LEU A 24 -19.61 -8.57 -6.12
N GLY A 25 -20.25 -9.05 -7.18
CA GLY A 25 -21.69 -8.92 -7.40
C GLY A 25 -22.49 -9.95 -6.60
N PRO A 26 -23.83 -9.87 -6.64
CA PRO A 26 -24.71 -10.76 -5.87
C PRO A 26 -24.52 -12.25 -6.17
N THR A 27 -24.07 -12.58 -7.37
CA THR A 27 -23.81 -13.97 -7.82
C THR A 27 -22.35 -14.40 -7.59
N GLY A 28 -21.54 -13.58 -6.91
CA GLY A 28 -20.11 -13.81 -6.70
C GLY A 28 -19.23 -13.44 -7.90
N SER A 29 -19.80 -12.88 -8.97
CA SER A 29 -19.03 -12.42 -10.13
C SER A 29 -18.20 -11.16 -9.79
N GLU A 30 -17.00 -11.02 -10.38
CA GLU A 30 -16.22 -9.80 -10.25
C GLU A 30 -16.92 -8.64 -11.00
N ILE A 31 -17.36 -7.62 -10.29
CA ILE A 31 -18.04 -6.45 -10.89
C ILE A 31 -17.14 -5.21 -10.97
N ALA A 32 -16.09 -5.16 -10.16
CA ALA A 32 -15.09 -4.11 -10.24
C ALA A 32 -13.74 -4.63 -9.75
N LYS A 33 -12.67 -4.12 -10.37
CA LYS A 33 -11.30 -4.43 -10.00
C LYS A 33 -10.44 -3.19 -10.17
N GLU A 34 -9.70 -2.82 -9.13
CA GLU A 34 -8.88 -1.61 -9.12
C GLU A 34 -7.67 -1.75 -8.21
N ILE A 35 -6.54 -1.17 -8.61
CA ILE A 35 -5.40 -0.98 -7.70
C ILE A 35 -5.63 0.29 -6.89
N VAL A 36 -5.74 0.14 -5.57
CA VAL A 36 -5.93 1.22 -4.61
C VAL A 36 -4.70 1.38 -3.73
N SER A 37 -4.55 2.54 -3.12
CA SER A 37 -3.48 2.81 -2.14
C SER A 37 -4.07 3.07 -0.76
N THR A 38 -3.50 2.49 0.29
CA THR A 38 -3.91 2.83 1.66
C THR A 38 -3.43 4.22 2.04
N VAL A 39 -4.24 4.91 2.83
CA VAL A 39 -3.93 6.19 3.46
C VAL A 39 -3.79 6.00 4.96
N GLU A 40 -4.67 5.19 5.55
CA GLU A 40 -4.64 4.83 6.97
C GLU A 40 -5.02 3.36 7.14
N LEU A 41 -4.37 2.69 8.10
CA LEU A 41 -4.68 1.32 8.49
C LEU A 41 -5.22 1.28 9.91
N SER A 42 -6.05 0.30 10.20
CA SER A 42 -6.48 -0.11 11.54
C SER A 42 -6.57 -1.62 11.60
N GLN A 43 -6.64 -2.16 12.81
CA GLN A 43 -6.88 -3.59 13.03
C GLN A 43 -8.12 -4.11 12.28
N HIS A 44 -9.16 -3.28 12.11
CA HIS A 44 -10.44 -3.69 11.51
C HIS A 44 -10.59 -3.30 10.04
N GLY A 45 -9.60 -2.64 9.43
CA GLY A 45 -9.80 -2.09 8.10
C GLY A 45 -8.81 -1.01 7.70
N ALA A 46 -9.08 -0.35 6.58
CA ALA A 46 -8.25 0.72 6.06
C ALA A 46 -9.07 1.82 5.42
N ARG A 47 -8.50 3.02 5.40
CA ARG A 47 -8.88 4.06 4.44
C ARG A 47 -8.04 3.86 3.20
N VAL A 48 -8.70 3.61 2.06
CA VAL A 48 -8.05 3.44 0.77
C VAL A 48 -8.42 4.59 -0.17
N ARG A 49 -7.55 4.84 -1.14
CA ARG A 49 -7.75 5.84 -2.18
C ARG A 49 -7.74 5.15 -3.53
N GLY A 50 -8.81 5.37 -4.29
CA GLY A 50 -9.02 4.87 -5.64
C GLY A 50 -9.71 5.90 -6.50
N ARG A 51 -10.12 5.53 -7.71
CA ARG A 51 -10.82 6.37 -8.68
C ARG A 51 -12.25 5.89 -8.92
N ARG A 52 -12.54 4.61 -8.65
CA ARG A 52 -13.88 4.06 -8.91
C ARG A 52 -14.87 4.44 -7.83
N LEU A 53 -16.10 4.73 -8.27
CA LEU A 53 -17.25 4.85 -7.39
C LEU A 53 -17.60 3.45 -6.87
N LEU A 54 -17.64 3.30 -5.54
CA LEU A 54 -17.97 2.07 -4.83
C LEU A 54 -19.24 2.30 -4.03
N ARG A 55 -20.17 1.34 -4.07
CA ARG A 55 -21.37 1.41 -3.24
C ARG A 55 -21.03 1.01 -1.80
N PRO A 56 -21.49 1.74 -0.78
CA PRO A 56 -21.46 1.25 0.60
C PRO A 56 -22.12 -0.12 0.71
N GLU A 57 -21.69 -0.91 1.69
CA GLU A 57 -22.07 -2.30 1.94
C GLU A 57 -21.69 -3.31 0.83
N SER A 58 -21.04 -2.87 -0.25
CA SER A 58 -20.51 -3.81 -1.24
C SER A 58 -19.43 -4.69 -0.62
N GLU A 59 -19.52 -5.99 -0.87
CA GLU A 59 -18.52 -6.96 -0.44
C GLU A 59 -17.48 -7.20 -1.53
N GLY A 60 -16.31 -7.64 -1.10
CA GLY A 60 -15.21 -7.86 -2.00
C GLY A 60 -14.03 -8.57 -1.37
N MET A 61 -12.91 -8.47 -2.06
CA MET A 61 -11.63 -8.98 -1.63
C MET A 61 -10.55 -7.92 -1.79
N LEU A 62 -9.67 -7.87 -0.79
CA LEU A 62 -8.50 -7.03 -0.77
C LEU A 62 -7.26 -7.91 -0.85
N THR A 63 -6.46 -7.76 -1.89
CA THR A 63 -5.22 -8.52 -2.09
C THR A 63 -4.02 -7.61 -1.95
N GLN A 64 -3.09 -7.95 -1.05
CA GLN A 64 -1.81 -7.25 -0.94
C GLN A 64 -0.94 -7.62 -2.13
N LEU A 65 -0.48 -6.63 -2.89
CA LEU A 65 0.39 -6.89 -4.04
C LEU A 65 1.79 -7.36 -3.63
N SER A 66 2.24 -7.03 -2.41
CA SER A 66 3.56 -7.43 -1.90
C SER A 66 3.63 -8.87 -1.42
N SER A 67 2.54 -9.40 -0.83
CA SER A 67 2.54 -10.71 -0.16
C SER A 67 1.54 -11.70 -0.76
N GLY A 68 0.65 -11.26 -1.65
CA GLY A 68 -0.45 -12.05 -2.16
C GLY A 68 -1.56 -12.32 -1.14
N ARG A 69 -1.43 -11.84 0.12
CA ARG A 69 -2.43 -12.06 1.17
C ARG A 69 -3.77 -11.47 0.77
N GLN A 70 -4.84 -12.23 0.98
CA GLN A 70 -6.20 -11.85 0.62
C GLN A 70 -7.09 -11.79 1.87
N ALA A 71 -7.93 -10.76 1.97
CA ALA A 71 -8.96 -10.67 3.00
C ALA A 71 -10.30 -10.29 2.40
N ARG A 72 -11.37 -10.85 2.96
CA ARG A 72 -12.73 -10.42 2.63
C ARG A 72 -12.99 -9.07 3.25
N ILE A 73 -13.64 -8.22 2.48
CA ILE A 73 -13.90 -6.85 2.89
C ILE A 73 -15.33 -6.42 2.61
N ARG A 74 -15.73 -5.36 3.31
CA ARG A 74 -16.94 -4.58 3.04
C ARG A 74 -16.59 -3.10 2.90
N ILE A 75 -17.24 -2.41 1.97
CA ILE A 75 -17.12 -0.96 1.84
C ILE A 75 -18.01 -0.28 2.88
N ALA A 76 -17.42 0.40 3.87
CA ALA A 76 -18.17 1.08 4.92
C ALA A 76 -18.67 2.47 4.50
N TRP A 77 -17.87 3.20 3.72
CA TRP A 77 -18.22 4.54 3.23
C TRP A 77 -17.31 4.93 2.05
N GLN A 78 -17.72 5.93 1.28
CA GLN A 78 -16.88 6.58 0.28
C GLN A 78 -17.16 8.09 0.24
N GLN A 79 -16.11 8.88 0.06
CA GLN A 79 -16.20 10.33 -0.09
C GLN A 79 -15.18 10.85 -1.11
N LYS A 80 -15.39 12.06 -1.63
CA LYS A 80 -14.41 12.72 -2.49
C LYS A 80 -13.15 13.06 -1.68
N SER A 81 -11.99 12.77 -2.26
CA SER A 81 -10.73 13.07 -1.59
C SER A 81 -10.50 14.58 -1.54
N ALA A 82 -10.16 15.12 -0.37
CA ALA A 82 -9.83 16.54 -0.21
C ALA A 82 -8.47 16.81 -0.86
N GLY A 83 -8.46 17.59 -1.95
CA GLY A 83 -7.24 18.08 -2.60
C GLY A 83 -6.79 17.32 -3.85
N ASN A 84 -7.52 16.31 -4.35
CA ASN A 84 -7.17 15.67 -5.62
C ASN A 84 -8.41 15.38 -6.47
N HIS A 85 -8.58 16.16 -7.55
CA HIS A 85 -9.69 16.01 -8.49
C HIS A 85 -9.58 14.65 -9.20
N GLY A 86 -10.53 13.75 -8.93
CA GLY A 86 -10.64 12.44 -9.57
C GLY A 86 -10.31 11.24 -8.68
N PHE A 87 -9.93 11.46 -7.41
CA PHE A 87 -9.77 10.38 -6.44
C PHE A 87 -10.88 10.39 -5.37
N LEU A 88 -11.24 9.19 -4.94
CA LEU A 88 -12.22 8.90 -3.91
C LEU A 88 -11.52 8.19 -2.76
N ASP A 89 -11.78 8.66 -1.55
CA ASP A 89 -11.36 7.99 -0.33
C ASP A 89 -12.51 7.05 0.09
N SER A 90 -12.18 5.78 0.30
CA SER A 90 -13.13 4.75 0.73
C SER A 90 -12.70 4.15 2.06
N GLY A 91 -13.65 3.98 2.98
CA GLY A 91 -13.47 3.17 4.18
C GLY A 91 -13.75 1.71 3.87
N VAL A 92 -12.79 0.84 4.15
CA VAL A 92 -12.87 -0.60 3.94
C VAL A 92 -12.76 -1.29 5.29
N GLU A 93 -13.70 -2.18 5.58
CA GLU A 93 -13.71 -3.04 6.76
C GLU A 93 -13.27 -4.45 6.39
N LEU A 94 -12.34 -5.01 7.16
CA LEU A 94 -11.91 -6.39 7.05
C LEU A 94 -12.93 -7.28 7.78
N LEU A 95 -13.51 -8.23 7.04
CA LEU A 95 -14.41 -9.25 7.59
C LEU A 95 -13.63 -10.47 8.11
N SER A 96 -12.32 -10.51 7.85
CA SER A 96 -11.45 -11.60 8.26
C SER A 96 -10.93 -11.41 9.69
N GLY A 97 -10.93 -12.49 10.49
CA GLY A 97 -10.49 -12.48 11.89
C GLY A 97 -8.99 -12.67 12.13
N PHE A 98 -8.15 -12.57 11.08
CA PHE A 98 -6.70 -12.78 11.18
C PHE A 98 -5.94 -11.47 10.96
N ASP A 99 -4.65 -11.44 11.34
CA ASP A 99 -3.78 -10.29 11.10
C ASP A 99 -3.42 -10.16 9.61
N TYR A 100 -4.24 -9.39 8.90
CA TYR A 100 -4.05 -9.13 7.48
C TYR A 100 -2.82 -8.25 7.22
N TRP A 101 -2.59 -7.23 8.06
CA TRP A 101 -1.56 -6.23 7.82
C TRP A 101 -0.15 -6.72 8.16
N GLY A 102 -0.02 -7.68 9.09
CA GLY A 102 1.27 -8.08 9.62
C GLY A 102 1.90 -6.98 10.49
N ILE A 103 1.07 -6.12 11.09
CA ILE A 103 1.49 -4.96 11.87
C ILE A 103 0.82 -5.02 13.24
N SER A 104 1.61 -4.81 14.29
CA SER A 104 1.06 -4.64 15.64
C SER A 104 0.45 -3.24 15.78
N PHE A 105 -0.84 -3.21 16.12
CA PHE A 105 -1.55 -1.97 16.46
C PHE A 105 -1.41 -1.61 17.95
N ALA A 106 -0.58 -2.33 18.71
CA ALA A 106 -0.35 -2.09 20.13
C ALA A 106 0.25 -0.70 20.40
N GLU A 107 -0.05 -0.17 21.58
CA GLU A 107 0.56 1.05 22.09
C GLU A 107 2.08 0.82 22.26
N PRO A 108 2.95 1.73 21.80
CA PRO A 108 4.36 1.62 22.13
C PRO A 108 4.47 1.79 23.64
N ALA A 109 4.82 0.71 24.35
CA ALA A 109 5.37 0.83 25.69
C ALA A 109 6.56 1.81 25.59
N ALA A 110 6.58 2.79 26.50
CA ALA A 110 7.60 3.83 26.56
C ALA A 110 8.99 3.21 26.36
N ALA A 111 9.64 3.57 25.25
CA ALA A 111 10.96 3.04 24.92
C ALA A 111 11.98 3.53 25.97
N PRO A 112 12.79 2.65 26.59
CA PRO A 112 14.01 3.10 27.24
C PRO A 112 14.97 3.60 26.15
N ALA A 113 15.59 4.75 26.40
CA ALA A 113 16.58 5.37 25.53
C ALA A 113 17.68 4.35 25.17
N SER A 114 17.89 4.10 23.87
CA SER A 114 19.03 3.33 23.39
C SER A 114 20.05 4.27 22.75
N PRO A 115 21.36 4.00 22.95
CA PRO A 115 22.42 4.96 22.75
C PRO A 115 22.79 5.13 21.28
N ALA A 116 23.39 6.29 20.99
CA ALA A 116 23.94 6.64 19.71
C ALA A 116 25.03 5.65 19.28
N SER A 117 24.95 5.18 18.04
CA SER A 117 26.07 4.58 17.32
C SER A 117 26.32 5.41 16.07
N SER A 118 27.36 6.24 16.15
CA SER A 118 28.05 6.84 15.02
C SER A 118 29.01 5.81 14.40
N ASN A 119 28.96 5.64 13.07
CA ASN A 119 30.12 5.83 12.17
C ASN A 119 29.82 5.29 10.76
N GLY A 120 30.08 6.13 9.75
CA GLY A 120 31.14 5.76 8.80
C GLY A 120 30.78 5.40 7.35
N ALA A 121 29.71 5.94 6.78
CA ALA A 121 29.58 6.22 5.33
C ALA A 121 28.22 6.90 5.17
N ASN A 122 28.17 8.23 4.98
CA ASN A 122 26.89 8.95 4.97
C ASN A 122 25.99 8.42 3.85
N PRO A 123 24.96 7.62 4.17
CA PRO A 123 23.92 7.31 3.20
C PRO A 123 23.09 8.59 3.11
N LEU A 124 22.85 9.08 1.89
CA LEU A 124 21.99 10.25 1.66
C LEU A 124 20.74 10.12 2.53
N THR A 125 20.56 11.08 3.43
CA THR A 125 19.44 11.04 4.36
C THR A 125 18.14 11.16 3.57
N PRO A 126 17.03 10.58 4.06
CA PRO A 126 15.72 10.72 3.39
C PRO A 126 15.33 12.18 3.12
N GLN A 127 15.86 13.11 3.92
CA GLN A 127 15.65 14.54 3.79
C GLN A 127 16.47 15.14 2.64
N GLU A 128 17.74 14.76 2.49
CA GLU A 128 18.58 15.17 1.35
C GLU A 128 18.05 14.60 0.02
N LEU A 129 17.50 13.38 0.06
CA LEU A 129 16.84 12.75 -1.09
C LEU A 129 15.59 13.53 -1.54
N LEU A 130 14.76 13.93 -0.57
CA LEU A 130 13.58 14.76 -0.82
C LEU A 130 13.94 16.18 -1.28
N GLN A 131 15.07 16.70 -0.83
CA GLN A 131 15.55 18.02 -1.22
C GLN A 131 16.08 18.02 -2.66
N ASN A 132 16.88 17.03 -3.05
CA ASN A 132 17.34 16.85 -4.43
C ASN A 132 16.17 16.63 -5.41
N LEU A 133 15.14 15.89 -5.01
CA LEU A 133 13.92 15.70 -5.81
C LEU A 133 13.09 16.98 -6.00
N LYS A 134 13.15 17.92 -5.06
CA LYS A 134 12.45 19.22 -5.18
C LYS A 134 13.18 20.17 -6.11
N GLU A 135 14.50 20.10 -6.19
CA GLU A 135 15.34 21.05 -6.92
C GLU A 135 15.42 20.74 -8.43
N GLN A 136 15.19 19.50 -8.87
CA GLN A 136 15.34 19.10 -10.29
C GLN A 136 14.06 19.17 -11.15
N ASN A 137 13.04 19.91 -10.71
CA ASN A 137 11.73 19.95 -11.39
C ASN A 137 11.69 20.90 -12.61
N SER A 138 12.72 20.86 -13.45
CA SER A 138 12.78 21.59 -14.72
C SER A 138 13.43 20.74 -15.80
N GLY A 139 12.59 20.08 -16.60
CA GLY A 139 12.86 19.60 -17.97
C GLY A 139 14.01 18.62 -18.18
N HIS A 140 13.69 17.40 -18.61
CA HIS A 140 14.61 16.33 -19.06
C HIS A 140 15.48 15.61 -18.01
N ALA A 141 15.73 16.18 -16.82
CA ALA A 141 16.55 15.52 -15.78
C ALA A 141 15.85 14.36 -15.03
N GLY A 142 14.50 14.30 -15.04
CA GLY A 142 13.75 13.40 -14.16
C GLY A 142 13.97 11.90 -14.40
N ALA A 143 14.33 11.47 -15.61
CA ALA A 143 14.60 10.06 -15.90
C ALA A 143 15.94 9.61 -15.28
N GLU A 144 16.98 10.45 -15.38
CA GLU A 144 18.27 10.19 -14.76
C GLU A 144 18.17 10.26 -13.23
N THR A 145 17.43 11.22 -12.69
CA THR A 145 17.18 11.30 -11.24
C THR A 145 16.46 10.05 -10.73
N LEU A 146 15.41 9.59 -11.43
CA LEU A 146 14.71 8.36 -11.06
C LEU A 146 15.62 7.14 -11.14
N GLN A 147 16.52 7.09 -12.12
CA GLN A 147 17.52 6.03 -12.25
C GLN A 147 18.50 6.06 -11.07
N THR A 148 19.02 7.23 -10.68
CA THR A 148 19.92 7.37 -9.53
C THR A 148 19.24 6.99 -8.22
N VAL A 149 18.00 7.44 -8.00
CA VAL A 149 17.21 7.10 -6.81
C VAL A 149 16.93 5.60 -6.76
N TRP A 150 16.60 5.00 -7.91
CA TRP A 150 16.38 3.56 -8.03
C TRP A 150 17.64 2.75 -7.73
N CYS A 151 18.80 3.16 -8.27
CA CYS A 151 20.08 2.52 -8.00
C CYS A 151 20.45 2.58 -6.51
N ALA A 152 20.34 3.76 -5.87
CA ALA A 152 20.65 3.92 -4.46
C ALA A 152 19.71 3.09 -3.55
N LEU A 153 18.43 3.01 -3.90
CA LEU A 153 17.48 2.15 -3.19
C LEU A 153 17.85 0.67 -3.30
N MET A 154 18.26 0.21 -4.48
CA MET A 154 18.67 -1.17 -4.70
C MET A 154 19.93 -1.53 -3.90
N GLU A 155 20.91 -0.63 -3.85
CA GLU A 155 22.11 -0.80 -3.02
C GLU A 155 21.76 -0.92 -1.53
N GLN A 156 20.83 -0.09 -1.04
CA GLN A 156 20.36 -0.20 0.35
C GLN A 156 19.60 -1.50 0.64
N LEU A 157 18.82 -2.00 -0.31
CA LEU A 157 18.09 -3.27 -0.13
C LEU A 157 19.04 -4.48 -0.13
N GLU A 158 20.09 -4.42 -0.93
CA GLU A 158 21.15 -5.43 -0.98
C GLU A 158 22.00 -5.43 0.29
N GLU A 159 22.41 -4.25 0.77
CA GLU A 159 23.17 -4.08 2.02
C GLU A 159 22.37 -4.62 3.23
N ARG A 160 21.05 -4.42 3.23
CA ARG A 160 20.15 -4.94 4.28
C ARG A 160 19.75 -6.40 4.08
N LYS A 161 20.29 -7.09 3.06
CA LYS A 161 20.01 -8.48 2.69
C LYS A 161 18.51 -8.80 2.54
N VAL A 162 17.74 -7.82 2.06
CA VAL A 162 16.28 -7.97 1.88
C VAL A 162 15.96 -8.61 0.53
N ILE A 163 16.66 -8.20 -0.52
CA ILE A 163 16.55 -8.75 -1.88
C ILE A 163 17.80 -8.36 -2.67
N SER A 164 18.37 -9.30 -3.43
CA SER A 164 19.50 -9.02 -4.32
C SER A 164 19.04 -8.48 -5.67
N ARG A 165 19.96 -7.81 -6.40
CA ARG A 165 19.68 -7.30 -7.75
C ARG A 165 19.28 -8.42 -8.72
N ASP A 166 19.92 -9.58 -8.61
CA ASP A 166 19.63 -10.74 -9.45
C ASP A 166 18.26 -11.37 -9.13
N GLU A 167 17.88 -11.44 -7.86
CA GLU A 167 16.54 -11.89 -7.45
C GLU A 167 15.44 -10.94 -7.92
N LEU A 168 15.69 -9.63 -7.91
CA LEU A 168 14.77 -8.65 -8.46
C LEU A 168 14.62 -8.81 -9.97
N ILE A 169 15.73 -8.94 -10.72
CA ILE A 169 15.70 -9.16 -12.17
C ILE A 169 14.96 -10.47 -12.49
N ALA A 170 15.21 -11.54 -11.74
CA ALA A 170 14.51 -12.80 -11.89
C ALA A 170 13.01 -12.67 -11.59
N SER A 171 12.64 -11.91 -10.56
CA SER A 171 11.24 -11.65 -10.19
C SER A 171 10.50 -10.84 -11.26
N VAL A 172 11.13 -9.78 -11.79
CA VAL A 172 10.56 -8.96 -12.87
C VAL A 172 10.44 -9.76 -14.16
N ARG A 173 11.45 -10.57 -14.52
CA ARG A 173 11.38 -11.47 -15.68
C ARG A 173 10.30 -12.52 -15.49
N SER A 174 10.15 -13.10 -14.30
CA SER A 174 9.08 -14.04 -13.99
C SER A 174 7.70 -13.41 -14.17
N ILE A 175 7.51 -12.16 -13.72
CA ILE A 175 6.26 -11.41 -13.91
C ILE A 175 6.02 -11.08 -15.40
N ALA A 176 7.06 -10.70 -16.15
CA ALA A 176 6.95 -10.38 -17.57
C ALA A 176 6.74 -11.62 -18.46
N LEU A 177 7.27 -12.77 -18.05
CA LEU A 177 7.15 -14.06 -18.73
C LEU A 177 5.95 -14.87 -18.24
N SER A 178 5.26 -14.43 -17.18
CA SER A 178 4.02 -15.06 -16.73
C SER A 178 2.98 -14.92 -17.84
N PRO A 179 2.55 -16.03 -18.48
CA PRO A 179 1.51 -15.95 -19.50
C PRO A 179 0.26 -15.36 -18.84
N SER A 180 -0.32 -14.33 -19.47
CA SER A 180 -1.67 -13.88 -19.12
C SER A 180 -2.58 -15.11 -19.16
N ILE A 181 -3.06 -15.52 -17.99
CA ILE A 181 -4.02 -16.61 -17.83
C ILE A 181 -5.26 -16.20 -18.63
N ARG A 182 -5.35 -16.62 -19.90
CA ARG A 182 -6.60 -16.67 -20.63
C ARG A 182 -7.46 -17.65 -19.87
N GLY A 183 -8.59 -17.15 -19.35
CA GLY A 183 -9.57 -17.98 -18.66
C GLY A 183 -9.99 -19.17 -19.54
N PRO A 184 -10.41 -20.29 -18.93
CA PRO A 184 -10.86 -21.45 -19.66
C PRO A 184 -12.11 -21.08 -20.46
N GLY A 185 -11.97 -21.04 -21.79
CA GLY A 185 -13.10 -21.06 -22.71
C GLY A 185 -13.80 -22.41 -22.57
N SER A 186 -15.05 -22.35 -22.14
CA SER A 186 -16.02 -23.45 -22.12
C SER A 186 -16.45 -23.85 -23.53
N ALA A 187 -16.68 -25.16 -23.70
CA ALA A 187 -17.47 -25.87 -24.73
C ALA A 187 -16.87 -25.88 -26.15
N SER A 188 -16.79 -27.02 -26.83
CA SER A 188 -17.84 -28.04 -27.07
C SER A 188 -17.34 -29.47 -27.13
#